data_AF-A0A1M8A5K8-F1
#
_entry.id   AF-A0A1M8A5K8-F1
#
_cell.length_a   1.000
_cell.length_b   1.000
_cell.length_c   1.000
_cell.angle_alpha   90.00
_cell.angle_beta   90.00
_cell.angle_gamma   90.00
#
_symmetry.space_group_name_H-M   'P 1'
#
loop_
_entity.id
_entity.type
_entity.pdbx_description
1 polymer ?
#
loop_
_entity_poly.entity_id
_entity_poly.type
_entity_poly.pdbx_seq_one_letter_code
_entity_poly.pdbx_strand_id
1 'polypeptide(L)'
;MSTRSDATTRDAGATAAVSAPAAEQQAPAFQNPYEGHRALSRGEQELLGEYARLAATVHRVAALSVQLSNSTHHANTLRELRAIERKMGLVLTLFKASVWAIVMQQTDMEEAEMDEQMGAPFEPLMETSEEGWDESQLRASGRGEEA
;
A
#
# COMPACT_ATOMS: atom_id res chain seq x y z
N MET A 1 35.52 60.13 33.42
CA MET A 1 34.43 60.85 32.72
C MET A 1 34.26 60.21 31.34
N SER A 2 33.00 60.04 30.92
CA SER A 2 32.53 59.69 29.57
C SER A 2 32.54 58.21 29.10
N THR A 3 31.47 57.52 29.52
CA THR A 3 30.45 56.82 28.70
C THR A 3 30.65 56.67 27.18
N ARG A 4 30.50 55.43 26.68
CA ARG A 4 29.82 55.00 25.42
C ARG A 4 30.00 53.49 25.27
N SER A 5 29.11 52.63 24.80
CA SER A 5 27.67 52.60 24.50
C SER A 5 27.38 51.11 24.24
N ASP A 6 26.20 50.66 24.67
CA ASP A 6 25.58 49.41 24.21
C ASP A 6 25.42 49.37 22.69
N ALA A 7 25.51 48.16 22.12
CA ALA A 7 24.65 47.63 21.04
C ALA A 7 25.23 46.26 20.61
N THR A 8 24.56 45.15 20.92
CA THR A 8 23.39 44.61 20.18
C THR A 8 23.81 43.81 18.94
N THR A 9 23.45 42.52 18.97
CA THR A 9 23.09 41.67 17.83
C THR A 9 24.21 41.32 16.84
N ARG A 10 24.56 40.02 16.77
CA ARG A 10 23.92 39.12 15.78
C ARG A 10 24.34 37.68 16.01
N ASP A 11 23.32 36.87 16.26
CA ASP A 11 23.22 35.45 15.92
C ASP A 11 24.09 35.09 14.70
N ALA A 12 25.15 34.32 14.95
CA ALA A 12 25.98 33.72 13.91
C ALA A 12 25.19 32.54 13.33
N GLY A 13 24.19 32.88 12.52
CA GLY A 13 23.50 31.95 11.66
C GLY A 13 24.53 31.13 10.88
N ALA A 14 24.45 29.81 11.07
CA ALA A 14 25.17 28.81 10.33
C ALA A 14 25.07 29.12 8.83
N THR A 15 26.18 29.61 8.26
CA THR A 15 26.38 29.62 6.83
C THR A 15 26.46 28.15 6.41
N ALA A 16 25.31 27.62 5.98
CA ALA A 16 25.24 26.40 5.21
C ALA A 16 26.25 26.55 4.08
N ALA A 17 27.38 25.84 4.22
CA ALA A 17 28.32 25.62 3.15
C ALA A 17 27.50 25.04 2.00
N VAL A 18 27.19 25.88 1.02
CA VAL A 18 26.79 25.44 -0.30
C VAL A 18 27.95 24.61 -0.80
N SER A 19 27.83 23.29 -0.61
CA SER A 19 28.73 22.31 -1.19
C SER A 19 28.83 22.61 -2.67
N ALA A 20 30.03 23.00 -3.07
CA ALA A 20 30.42 23.18 -4.45
C ALA A 20 29.94 21.99 -5.30
N PRO A 21 29.55 22.22 -6.57
CA PRO A 21 29.15 21.13 -7.44
C PRO A 21 30.35 20.18 -7.56
N ALA A 22 30.07 18.90 -7.37
CA ALA A 22 31.02 17.82 -7.56
C ALA A 22 31.78 18.08 -8.87
N ALA A 23 33.10 18.24 -8.74
CA ALA A 23 34.00 18.46 -9.84
C ALA A 23 33.65 17.51 -10.98
N GLU A 24 33.28 18.06 -12.13
CA GLU A 24 33.24 17.35 -13.38
C GLU A 24 34.62 16.73 -13.56
N GLN A 25 34.75 15.45 -13.23
CA GLN A 25 35.91 14.64 -13.52
C GLN A 25 35.94 14.52 -15.04
N GLN A 26 36.50 15.54 -15.69
CA GLN A 26 36.81 15.52 -17.10
C GLN A 26 37.63 14.27 -17.35
N ALA A 27 37.02 13.33 -18.07
CA ALA A 27 37.69 12.12 -18.50
C ALA A 27 39.00 12.55 -19.18
N PRO A 28 40.12 11.84 -18.93
CA PRO A 28 41.38 12.18 -19.56
C PRO A 28 41.16 12.32 -21.06
N ALA A 29 41.68 13.41 -21.65
CA ALA A 29 41.58 13.66 -23.07
C ALA A 29 42.05 12.39 -23.81
N PHE A 30 41.16 11.80 -24.63
CA PHE A 30 41.47 10.56 -25.32
C PHE A 30 42.66 10.81 -26.25
N GLN A 31 43.77 10.13 -25.98
CA GLN A 31 44.96 10.16 -26.80
C GLN A 31 44.91 9.01 -27.79
N ASN A 32 44.99 9.31 -29.08
CA ASN A 32 44.88 8.30 -30.13
C ASN A 32 46.14 7.40 -30.13
N PRO A 33 46.02 6.09 -29.84
CA PRO A 33 47.18 5.19 -29.80
C PRO A 33 47.79 4.92 -31.18
N TYR A 34 47.10 5.28 -32.27
CA TYR A 34 47.55 5.06 -33.65
C TYR A 34 48.18 6.31 -34.29
N GLU A 35 48.30 7.41 -33.55
CA GLU A 35 48.88 8.64 -34.06
C GLU A 35 50.37 8.45 -34.40
N GLY A 36 50.77 8.76 -35.63
CA GLY A 36 52.17 8.65 -36.08
C GLY A 36 52.62 7.24 -36.47
N HIS A 37 51.70 6.29 -36.63
CA HIS A 37 52.04 4.95 -37.10
C HIS A 37 52.52 4.95 -38.55
N ARG A 38 53.80 4.58 -38.78
CA ARG A 38 54.45 4.61 -40.11
C ARG A 38 53.80 3.73 -41.18
N ALA A 39 53.05 2.71 -40.79
CA ALA A 39 52.39 1.76 -41.69
C ALA A 39 50.94 2.15 -42.04
N LEU A 40 50.41 3.22 -41.43
CA LEU A 40 49.02 3.64 -41.59
C LEU A 40 48.97 5.00 -42.29
N SER A 41 48.05 5.17 -43.23
CA SER A 41 47.73 6.49 -43.78
C SER A 41 47.06 7.38 -42.72
N ARG A 42 47.09 8.70 -42.91
CA ARG A 42 46.51 9.66 -41.95
C ARG A 42 45.04 9.38 -41.64
N GLY A 43 44.24 9.08 -42.67
CA GLY A 43 42.81 8.77 -42.50
C GLY A 43 42.57 7.47 -41.74
N GLU A 44 43.40 6.44 -41.96
CA GLU A 44 43.29 5.18 -41.21
C GLU A 44 43.63 5.37 -39.73
N GLN A 45 44.62 6.21 -39.41
CA GLN A 45 44.98 6.53 -38.02
C GLN A 45 43.84 7.25 -37.28
N GLU A 46 43.19 8.22 -37.93
CA GLU A 46 42.03 8.93 -37.38
C GLU A 46 40.85 7.97 -37.17
N LEU A 47 40.53 7.15 -38.17
CA LEU A 47 39.45 6.17 -38.11
C LEU A 47 39.65 5.15 -36.97
N LEU A 48 40.84 4.52 -36.90
CA LEU A 48 41.18 3.57 -35.84
C LEU A 48 41.19 4.23 -34.46
N GLY A 49 41.59 5.49 -34.38
CA GLY A 49 41.51 6.30 -33.17
C GLY A 49 40.08 6.46 -32.67
N GLU A 50 39.15 6.86 -33.55
CA GLU A 50 37.74 6.99 -33.19
C GLU A 50 37.09 5.64 -32.83
N TYR A 51 37.47 4.55 -33.51
CA TYR A 51 37.03 3.20 -33.10
C TYR A 51 37.55 2.80 -31.72
N ALA A 52 38.80 3.10 -31.40
CA ALA A 52 39.35 2.84 -30.07
C ALA A 52 38.64 3.68 -28.99
N ARG A 53 38.31 4.93 -29.29
CA ARG A 53 37.50 5.79 -28.41
C ARG A 53 36.11 5.18 -28.20
N LEU A 54 35.43 4.78 -29.27
CA LEU A 54 34.10 4.17 -29.21
C LEU A 54 34.11 2.85 -28.44
N ALA A 55 35.10 1.99 -28.68
CA ALA A 55 35.24 0.75 -27.94
C ALA A 55 35.41 1.01 -26.44
N ALA A 56 36.24 1.99 -26.06
CA ALA A 56 36.43 2.38 -24.67
C ALA A 56 35.15 2.93 -24.02
N THR A 57 34.36 3.74 -24.74
CA THR A 57 33.08 4.24 -24.23
C THR A 57 32.06 3.12 -24.08
N VAL A 58 31.96 2.21 -25.06
CA VAL A 58 31.08 1.04 -24.99
C VAL A 58 31.45 0.13 -23.82
N HIS A 59 32.75 -0.13 -23.59
CA HIS A 59 33.21 -0.89 -22.43
C HIS A 59 32.83 -0.20 -21.11
N ARG A 60 32.97 1.12 -21.03
CA ARG A 60 32.55 1.89 -19.84
C ARG A 60 31.04 1.78 -19.62
N VAL A 61 30.24 1.94 -20.68
CA VAL A 61 28.78 1.82 -20.58
C VAL A 61 28.40 0.40 -20.14
N ALA A 62 28.98 -0.64 -20.74
CA ALA A 62 28.72 -2.02 -20.35
C ALA A 62 29.08 -2.29 -18.88
N ALA A 63 30.24 -1.79 -18.41
CA ALA A 63 30.64 -1.92 -17.02
C ALA A 63 29.66 -1.21 -16.07
N LEU A 64 29.23 0.00 -16.41
CA LEU A 64 28.21 0.73 -15.64
C LEU A 64 26.86 0.02 -15.67
N SER A 65 26.44 -0.54 -16.81
CA SER A 65 25.21 -1.32 -16.91
C SER A 65 25.25 -2.58 -16.03
N VAL A 66 26.39 -3.26 -15.94
CA VAL A 66 26.57 -4.41 -15.03
C VAL A 66 26.49 -3.95 -13.57
N GLN A 67 27.12 -2.83 -13.23
CA GLN A 67 27.03 -2.26 -11.88
C GLN A 67 25.60 -1.84 -11.51
N LEU A 68 24.85 -1.25 -12.45
CA LEU A 68 23.47 -0.79 -12.22
C LEU A 68 22.47 -1.96 -12.18
N SER A 69 22.70 -2.97 -13.01
CA SER A 69 21.92 -4.22 -12.99
C SER A 69 22.32 -5.16 -11.85
N ASN A 70 23.31 -4.79 -11.04
CA ASN A 70 23.73 -5.57 -9.88
C ASN A 70 22.53 -5.82 -8.96
N SER A 71 22.12 -7.09 -8.94
CA SER A 71 20.89 -7.57 -8.29
C SER A 71 20.93 -7.43 -6.77
N THR A 72 22.10 -7.24 -6.19
CA THR A 72 22.27 -7.13 -4.73
C THR A 72 21.63 -5.88 -4.14
N HIS A 73 21.78 -4.71 -4.81
CA HIS A 73 21.11 -3.48 -4.40
C HIS A 73 19.59 -3.59 -4.52
N HIS A 74 19.11 -4.11 -5.67
CA HIS A 74 17.69 -4.34 -5.91
C HIS A 74 17.09 -5.32 -4.88
N ALA A 75 17.80 -6.40 -4.56
CA ALA A 75 17.37 -7.37 -3.57
C ALA A 75 17.29 -6.78 -2.15
N ASN A 76 18.14 -5.81 -1.80
CA ASN A 76 18.05 -5.15 -0.51
C ASN A 76 16.80 -4.27 -0.41
N THR A 77 16.56 -3.42 -1.40
CA THR A 77 15.35 -2.59 -1.47
C THR A 77 14.08 -3.43 -1.43
N LEU A 78 14.03 -4.54 -2.18
CA LEU A 78 12.89 -5.45 -2.16
C LEU A 78 12.69 -6.12 -0.79
N ARG A 79 13.77 -6.45 -0.07
CA ARG A 79 13.69 -6.99 1.30
C ARG A 79 13.10 -5.98 2.27
N GLU A 80 13.51 -4.72 2.18
CA GLU A 80 12.98 -3.63 2.99
C GLU A 80 11.50 -3.39 2.70
N LEU A 81 11.11 -3.31 1.43
CA LEU A 81 9.70 -3.19 1.03
C LEU A 81 8.85 -4.35 1.56
N ARG A 82 9.33 -5.59 1.45
CA ARG A 82 8.61 -6.77 1.97
C ARG A 82 8.48 -6.75 3.49
N ALA A 83 9.44 -6.17 4.21
CA ALA A 83 9.33 -5.98 5.65
C ALA A 83 8.23 -4.97 6.00
N ILE A 84 8.13 -3.87 5.24
CA ILE A 84 7.08 -2.85 5.41
C ILE A 84 5.71 -3.45 5.08
N GLU A 85 5.59 -4.17 3.96
CA GLU A 85 4.35 -4.83 3.53
C GLU A 85 3.79 -5.74 4.63
N ARG A 86 4.62 -6.58 5.25
CA ARG A 86 4.17 -7.46 6.34
C ARG A 86 3.69 -6.68 7.56
N LYS A 87 4.38 -5.62 7.94
CA LYS A 87 3.99 -4.76 9.07
C LYS A 87 2.67 -4.06 8.80
N MET A 88 2.53 -3.46 7.62
CA MET A 88 1.30 -2.77 7.23
C MET A 88 0.12 -3.73 7.01
N GLY A 89 0.36 -4.91 6.46
CA GLY A 89 -0.65 -5.96 6.34
C GLY A 89 -1.14 -6.43 7.70
N LEU A 90 -0.25 -6.58 8.68
CA LEU A 90 -0.64 -6.89 10.06
C LEU A 90 -1.48 -5.76 10.67
N VAL A 91 -1.06 -4.50 10.52
CA VAL A 91 -1.84 -3.34 11.01
C VAL A 91 -3.23 -3.30 10.37
N LEU A 92 -3.32 -3.46 9.04
CA LEU A 92 -4.59 -3.43 8.31
C LEU A 92 -5.52 -4.58 8.72
N THR A 93 -4.98 -5.79 8.90
CA THR A 93 -5.78 -6.95 9.31
C THR A 93 -6.30 -6.79 10.74
N LEU A 94 -5.47 -6.33 11.68
CA LEU A 94 -5.90 -6.04 13.05
C LEU A 94 -6.93 -4.92 13.09
N PHE A 95 -6.73 -3.84 12.33
CA PHE A 95 -7.68 -2.75 12.22
C PHE A 95 -9.02 -3.21 11.62
N LYS A 96 -9.00 -4.02 10.56
CA LYS A 96 -10.22 -4.55 9.95
C LYS A 96 -10.97 -5.46 10.92
N ALA A 97 -10.25 -6.32 11.65
CA ALA A 97 -10.84 -7.19 12.66
C ALA A 97 -11.43 -6.38 13.82
N SER A 98 -10.75 -5.33 14.28
CA SER A 98 -11.25 -4.49 15.37
C SER A 98 -12.50 -3.71 14.98
N VAL A 99 -12.53 -3.14 13.76
CA VAL A 99 -13.71 -2.43 13.27
C VAL A 99 -14.87 -3.40 13.10
N TRP A 100 -14.63 -4.57 12.50
CA TRP A 100 -15.69 -5.56 12.31
C TRP A 100 -16.24 -6.07 13.65
N ALA A 101 -15.38 -6.33 14.64
CA ALA A 101 -15.82 -6.74 15.97
C ALA A 101 -16.72 -5.69 16.64
N ILE A 102 -16.37 -4.40 16.52
CA ILE A 102 -17.17 -3.30 17.09
C ILE A 102 -18.51 -3.17 16.35
N VAL A 103 -18.50 -3.19 15.02
CA VAL A 103 -19.72 -3.07 14.22
C VAL A 103 -20.66 -4.25 14.48
N MET A 104 -20.12 -5.47 14.53
CA MET A 104 -20.90 -6.67 14.84
C MET A 104 -21.50 -6.60 16.25
N GLN A 105 -20.71 -6.16 17.23
CA GLN A 105 -21.23 -6.01 18.60
C GLN A 105 -22.38 -5.00 18.67
N GLN A 106 -22.36 -3.94 17.85
CA GLN A 106 -23.45 -2.96 17.77
C GLN A 106 -24.69 -3.56 17.11
N THR A 107 -24.54 -4.28 16.00
CA THR A 107 -25.68 -4.92 15.33
C THR A 107 -26.35 -5.96 16.23
N ASP A 108 -25.56 -6.76 16.96
CA ASP A 108 -26.09 -7.78 17.88
C ASP A 108 -26.85 -7.13 19.05
N MET A 109 -26.37 -5.99 19.57
CA MET A 109 -27.06 -5.23 20.61
C MET A 109 -28.37 -4.62 20.11
N GLU A 110 -28.36 -4.00 18.93
CA GLU A 110 -29.55 -3.44 18.29
C GLU A 110 -30.60 -4.53 18.03
N GLU A 111 -30.19 -5.70 17.53
CA GLU A 111 -31.08 -6.85 17.31
C GLU A 111 -31.68 -7.39 18.62
N ALA A 112 -30.89 -7.49 19.68
CA ALA A 112 -31.40 -7.93 20.99
C ALA A 112 -32.44 -6.95 21.57
N GLU A 113 -32.24 -5.64 21.41
CA GLU A 113 -33.22 -4.62 21.81
C GLU A 113 -34.51 -4.71 20.98
N MET A 114 -34.41 -5.01 19.69
CA MET A 114 -35.55 -5.22 18.80
C MET A 114 -36.33 -6.50 19.16
N ASP A 115 -35.63 -7.60 19.47
CA ASP A 115 -36.23 -8.86 19.89
C ASP A 115 -36.90 -8.75 21.27
N GLU A 116 -36.32 -7.97 22.19
CA GLU A 116 -36.93 -7.68 23.49
C GLU A 116 -38.18 -6.79 23.34
N GLN A 117 -38.21 -5.90 22.34
CA GLN A 117 -39.34 -5.03 22.04
C GLN A 117 -40.45 -5.74 21.23
N MET A 118 -40.10 -6.75 20.41
CA MET A 118 -41.04 -7.66 19.73
C MET A 118 -41.45 -8.88 20.57
N GLY A 119 -40.77 -9.14 21.69
CA GLY A 119 -41.01 -10.24 22.62
C GLY A 119 -42.23 -10.07 23.54
N ALA A 120 -43.15 -9.14 23.24
CA ALA A 120 -44.49 -9.23 23.82
C ALA A 120 -45.14 -10.54 23.34
N PRO A 121 -45.76 -11.36 24.21
CA PRO A 121 -46.33 -12.62 23.78
C PRO A 121 -47.37 -12.34 22.70
N PHE A 122 -47.12 -12.84 21.49
CA PHE A 122 -48.18 -13.04 20.51
C PHE A 122 -49.12 -14.06 21.14
N GLU A 123 -50.16 -13.59 21.84
CA GLU A 123 -51.33 -14.42 22.06
C GLU A 123 -51.84 -14.78 20.67
N PRO A 124 -51.83 -16.08 20.29
CA PRO A 124 -52.55 -16.47 19.10
C PRO A 124 -53.99 -16.11 19.40
N LEU A 125 -54.52 -15.12 18.70
CA LEU A 125 -55.92 -14.77 18.76
C LEU A 125 -56.63 -16.05 18.31
N MET A 126 -57.11 -16.85 19.27
CA MET A 126 -57.98 -17.98 19.01
C MET A 126 -59.16 -17.36 18.28
N GLU A 127 -59.14 -17.49 16.96
CA GLU A 127 -60.25 -17.18 16.10
C GLU A 127 -61.36 -18.12 16.56
N THR A 128 -62.25 -17.60 17.41
CA THR A 128 -63.49 -18.26 17.78
C THR A 128 -64.38 -18.22 16.55
N SER A 129 -64.01 -18.99 15.51
CA SER A 129 -64.95 -19.38 14.48
C SER A 129 -65.76 -20.52 15.06
N GLU A 130 -66.92 -20.13 15.56
CA GLU A 130 -68.07 -20.99 15.77
C GLU A 130 -68.19 -22.01 14.63
N GLU A 131 -68.38 -23.28 14.97
CA GLU A 131 -69.24 -24.22 14.24
C GLU A 131 -69.36 -25.52 15.04
N GLY A 132 -70.07 -25.41 16.17
CA GLY A 132 -70.67 -26.56 16.82
C GLY A 132 -71.79 -27.10 15.93
N TRP A 133 -71.44 -28.02 15.03
CA TRP A 133 -72.45 -28.83 14.35
C TRP A 133 -73.19 -29.65 15.40
N ASP A 134 -74.46 -29.31 15.58
CA ASP A 134 -75.34 -29.77 16.65
C ASP A 134 -75.72 -31.25 16.45
N GLU A 135 -74.82 -32.15 16.86
CA GLU A 135 -74.98 -33.62 16.78
C GLU A 135 -76.11 -34.15 17.69
N SER A 136 -76.75 -33.25 18.45
CA SER A 136 -77.90 -33.56 19.31
C SER A 136 -79.24 -33.64 18.55
N GLN A 137 -79.35 -33.05 17.35
CA GLN A 137 -80.59 -33.03 16.55
C GLN A 137 -80.88 -34.36 15.83
N LEU A 138 -79.89 -35.23 15.62
CA LEU A 138 -80.07 -36.50 14.90
C LEU A 138 -80.41 -37.70 15.81
N ARG A 139 -80.29 -37.56 17.14
CA ARG A 139 -80.57 -38.66 18.08
C ARG A 139 -81.98 -38.65 18.67
N ALA A 140 -82.76 -37.60 18.40
CA ALA A 140 -84.15 -37.45 18.86
C ALA A 140 -85.21 -37.93 17.85
N SER A 141 -84.83 -38.27 16.61
CA SER A 141 -85.77 -38.75 15.56
C SER A 141 -85.77 -40.29 15.40
N GLY A 142 -85.40 -41.03 16.44
CA GLY A 142 -85.31 -42.50 16.38
C GLY A 142 -85.42 -43.16 17.75
N ARG A 143 -86.58 -43.06 18.41
CA ARG A 143 -87.00 -43.99 19.47
C ARG A 143 -88.50 -43.86 19.76
N GLY A 144 -89.26 -44.95 19.58
CA GLY A 144 -90.71 -45.03 19.79
C GLY A 144 -91.49 -45.03 18.46
N GLU A 145 -91.83 -46.13 17.78
CA GLU A 145 -92.54 -47.33 18.28
C GLU A 145 -93.78 -46.91 19.12
N GLU A 146 -95.00 -47.40 18.94
CA GLU A 146 -95.58 -48.57 18.27
C GLU A 146 -97.12 -48.48 18.47
N ALA A 147 -97.88 -49.21 17.64
CA ALA A 147 -99.32 -49.59 17.76
C ALA A 147 -100.40 -48.55 17.38
#